data_AF-A0A367ENA6-F1
#
_entry.id   AF-A0A367ENA6-F1
#
_cell.length_a   1.000
_cell.length_b   1.000
_cell.length_c   1.000
_cell.angle_alpha   90.00
_cell.angle_beta   90.00
_cell.angle_gamma   90.00
#
_symmetry.space_group_name_H-M   'P 1'
#
loop_
_entity.id
_entity.type
_entity.pdbx_description
1 polymer ?
#
loop_
_entity_poly.entity_id
_entity_poly.type
_entity_poly.pdbx_seq_one_letter_code
_entity_poly.pdbx_strand_id
1 'polypeptide(L)' 'MIKASGTTTDGAPLVIIGLSGENMTRLMADEPITFNLTELGLPDVRVLIVGGRTEETIAAKLGQIRTTRTRGGERG' A
#
# COMPACT_ATOMS: atom_id res chain seq x y z
N MET A 1 -3.44 -11.43 -4.06
CA MET A 1 -2.75 -11.00 -2.84
C MET A 1 -3.27 -11.84 -1.70
N ILE A 2 -2.37 -12.41 -0.90
CA ILE A 2 -2.68 -13.15 0.33
C ILE A 2 -2.22 -12.28 1.50
N LYS A 3 -3.01 -12.24 2.56
CA LYS A 3 -2.69 -11.49 3.77
C LYS A 3 -2.76 -12.44 4.96
N ALA A 4 -1.79 -12.35 5.85
CA ALA A 4 -1.80 -13.05 7.13
C ALA A 4 -1.29 -12.12 8.23
N SER A 5 -1.66 -12.44 9.47
CA SER A 5 -1.18 -11.75 10.66
C SER A 5 -0.54 -12.76 11.60
N GLY A 6 0.40 -12.29 12.41
CA GLY A 6 1.06 -13.08 13.44
C GLY A 6 1.76 -12.19 14.44
N THR A 7 2.73 -12.77 15.14
CA THR A 7 3.54 -12.08 16.13
C THR A 7 5.01 -12.42 15.88
N THR A 8 5.89 -11.43 15.98
CA THR A 8 7.34 -11.64 15.93
C THR A 8 7.85 -12.32 17.21
N THR A 9 9.10 -12.78 17.21
CA THR A 9 9.70 -13.47 18.38
C THR A 9 9.75 -12.59 19.64
N ASP A 10 9.85 -11.27 19.47
CA ASP A 10 9.83 -10.25 20.53
C ASP A 10 8.42 -9.78 20.91
N GLY A 11 7.36 -10.37 20.36
CA GLY A 11 5.98 -10.09 20.75
C GLY A 11 5.30 -8.95 19.97
N ALA A 12 5.96 -8.35 18.99
CA ALA A 12 5.38 -7.29 18.17
C ALA A 12 4.40 -7.85 17.12
N PRO A 13 3.33 -7.11 16.78
CA PRO A 13 2.40 -7.54 15.73
C PRO A 13 3.09 -7.60 14.37
N LEU A 14 2.90 -8.70 13.65
CA LEU A 14 3.44 -8.95 12.32
C LEU A 14 2.31 -9.00 11.30
N VAL A 15 2.45 -8.24 10.21
CA VAL A 15 1.61 -8.33 9.02
C VAL A 15 2.43 -8.93 7.89
N ILE A 16 1.91 -9.98 7.26
CA ILE A 16 2.55 -10.68 6.15
C ILE A 16 1.69 -10.47 4.91
N ILE A 17 2.28 -9.92 3.86
CA ILE A 17 1.63 -9.68 2.58
C ILE A 17 2.32 -10.50 1.49
N GLY A 18 1.61 -11.49 0.97
CA GLY A 18 2.02 -12.26 -0.19
C GLY A 18 1.47 -11.65 -1.48
N LEU A 19 2.37 -11.32 -2.41
CA LEU A 19 2.01 -10.79 -3.72
C LEU A 19 2.23 -11.87 -4.78
N SER A 20 1.18 -12.18 -5.56
CA SER A 20 1.28 -13.11 -6.69
C SER A 20 1.94 -12.44 -7.90
N GLY A 21 2.30 -13.23 -8.92
CA GLY A 21 2.76 -12.70 -10.21
C GLY A 21 1.75 -11.73 -10.84
N GLU A 22 0.44 -11.99 -10.71
CA GLU A 22 -0.61 -11.06 -11.15
C GLU A 22 -0.55 -9.73 -10.39
N ASN A 23 -0.30 -9.76 -9.08
CA ASN A 23 -0.13 -8.52 -8.30
C ASN A 23 1.10 -7.74 -8.78
N MET A 24 2.20 -8.44 -9.09
CA MET A 24 3.39 -7.80 -9.67
C MET A 24 3.09 -7.17 -11.02
N THR A 25 2.41 -7.89 -11.93
CA THR A 25 2.03 -7.37 -13.24
C THR A 25 1.19 -6.09 -13.12
N ARG A 26 0.21 -6.07 -12.22
CA ARG A 26 -0.62 -4.88 -11.95
C ARG A 26 0.22 -3.71 -11.43
N LEU A 27 1.09 -3.97 -10.45
CA LEU A 27 1.97 -2.94 -9.90
C LEU A 27 2.97 -2.39 -10.93
N MET A 28 3.44 -3.21 -11.87
CA MET A 28 4.29 -2.80 -12.98
C MET A 28 3.54 -2.06 -14.09
N ALA A 29 2.21 -2.23 -14.17
CA ALA A 29 1.30 -1.51 -15.05
C ALA A 29 0.73 -0.24 -14.39
N ASP A 30 1.42 0.28 -13.37
CA ASP A 30 1.06 1.48 -12.63
C ASP A 30 -0.30 1.39 -11.89
N GLU A 31 -0.76 0.18 -11.60
CA GLU A 31 -2.01 -0.06 -10.86
C GLU A 31 -1.72 -0.38 -9.38
N PRO A 32 -1.97 0.57 -8.45
CA PRO A 32 -1.70 0.36 -7.03
C PRO A 32 -2.67 -0.64 -6.41
N ILE A 33 -2.20 -1.37 -5.40
CA ILE A 33 -3.04 -2.29 -4.62
C ILE A 33 -3.36 -1.64 -3.28
N THR A 34 -4.65 -1.50 -2.96
CA THR A 34 -5.11 -0.92 -1.68
C THR A 34 -5.84 -1.96 -0.86
N PHE A 35 -5.62 -1.97 0.46
CA PHE A 35 -6.40 -2.78 1.41
C PHE A 35 -6.42 -2.12 2.79
N ASN A 36 -7.27 -2.63 3.69
CA ASN A 36 -7.35 -2.16 5.07
C ASN A 36 -6.78 -3.20 6.05
N LEU A 37 -6.03 -2.74 7.05
CA LEU A 37 -5.56 -3.59 8.14
C LEU A 37 -6.68 -4.12 9.04
N THR A 38 -7.86 -3.51 9.06
CA THR A 38 -9.03 -4.06 9.77
C THR A 38 -9.44 -5.44 9.26
N GLU A 39 -9.14 -5.76 8.00
CA GLU A 39 -9.36 -7.09 7.41
C GLU A 39 -8.49 -8.17 8.08
N LEU A 40 -7.47 -7.77 8.84
CA LEU A 40 -6.58 -8.61 9.65
C LEU A 40 -6.82 -8.45 11.16
N GLY A 41 -7.89 -7.78 11.58
CA GLY A 41 -8.18 -7.49 13.00
C GLY A 41 -7.23 -6.47 13.63
N LEU A 42 -6.52 -5.68 12.82
CA LEU A 42 -5.61 -4.63 13.24
C LEU A 42 -6.28 -3.24 13.17
N PRO A 43 -5.66 -2.19 13.74
CA PRO A 43 -6.22 -0.83 13.71
C PRO A 43 -6.55 -0.35 12.30
N ASP A 44 -7.52 0.58 12.20
CA ASP A 44 -8.00 1.12 10.93
C ASP A 44 -6.94 1.96 10.22
N VAL A 45 -6.13 1.26 9.43
CA VAL A 45 -5.03 1.81 8.65
C VAL A 45 -5.19 1.32 7.22
N ARG A 46 -5.32 2.27 6.30
CA ARG A 46 -5.33 1.97 4.87
C ARG A 46 -3.90 1.82 4.35
N VAL A 47 -3.61 0.67 3.77
CA VAL A 47 -2.31 0.38 3.15
C VAL A 47 -2.44 0.53 1.65
N LEU A 48 -1.47 1.23 1.05
CA LEU A 48 -1.31 1.35 -0.40
C LEU A 48 0.03 0.75 -0.78
N ILE A 49 0.01 -0.26 -1.64
CA ILE A 49 1.21 -0.84 -2.25
C ILE A 49 1.35 -0.24 -3.65
N VAL A 50 2.50 0.38 -3.88
CA VAL A 50 2.92 0.88 -5.19
C VAL A 50 4.14 0.09 -5.65
N GLY A 51 4.24 -0.14 -6.96
CA GLY A 51 5.42 -0.74 -7.57
C GLY A 51 5.91 0.10 -8.74
N GLY A 52 7.10 -0.24 -9.23
CA GLY A 52 7.73 0.39 -10.37
C GLY A 52 8.99 -0.38 -10.74
N ARG A 53 9.51 -0.12 -11.95
CA ARG A 53 10.72 -0.79 -12.44
C ARG A 53 11.99 -0.33 -11.71
N THR A 54 11.96 0.89 -11.15
CA THR A 54 13.06 1.48 -10.38
C THR A 54 12.54 2.26 -9.17
N GLU A 55 13.41 2.57 -8.22
CA GLU A 55 13.07 3.37 -7.03
C GLU A 55 12.60 4.78 -7.41
N GLU A 56 13.21 5.40 -8.43
CA GLU A 56 12.84 6.72 -8.93
C GLU A 56 11.39 6.73 -9.47
N THR A 57 11.00 5.66 -10.19
CA THR A 57 9.61 5.55 -10.68
C THR A 57 8.61 5.43 -9.53
N ILE A 58 8.98 4.74 -8.44
CA ILE A 58 8.14 4.62 -7.24
C ILE A 58 8.05 5.97 -6.52
N ALA A 59 9.19 6.65 -6.34
CA ALA A 59 9.26 7.95 -5.67
C ALA A 59 8.42 9.01 -6.41
N ALA A 60 8.49 9.05 -7.74
CA ALA A 60 7.67 9.95 -8.56
C ALA A 60 6.17 9.72 -8.35
N LYS A 61 5.72 8.46 -8.31
CA LYS A 61 4.31 8.11 -8.03
C LYS A 61 3.88 8.53 -6.64
N LEU A 62 4.69 8.26 -5.61
CA LEU A 62 4.40 8.68 -4.24
C LEU A 62 4.30 10.20 -4.12
N GLY A 63 5.14 10.95 -4.85
CA GLY A 63 5.05 12.41 -4.97
C GLY A 63 3.70 12.86 -5.49
N GLN A 64 3.22 12.26 -6.59
CA GLN A 64 1.91 12.58 -7.18
C GLN A 64 0.75 12.28 -6.22
N ILE A 65 0.77 11.14 -5.54
CA ILE A 65 -0.28 10.72 -4.59
C ILE A 65 -0.37 11.67 -3.39
N ARG A 66 0.76 12.23 -2.93
CA ARG A 66 0.77 13.23 -1.86
C ARG A 66 0.16 14.57 -2.32
N THR A 67 0.35 14.95 -3.57
CA THR A 67 -0.14 16.24 -4.08
C THR A 67 -1.66 16.30 -4.32
N THR A 68 -2.31 15.17 -4.61
CA THR A 68 -3.77 15.09 -4.82
C THR A 68 -4.60 15.32 -3.55
N ARG A 69 -3.97 15.39 -2.36
CA ARG A 69 -4.66 15.69 -1.09
C ARG A 69 -4.75 17.18 -0.73
N THR A 70 -4.32 18.10 -1.60
CA THR A 70 -4.26 19.54 -1.29
C THR A 70 -5.17 20.43 -2.15
N ARG A 71 -6.08 19.87 -2.97
CA ARG A 71 -7.00 20.68 -3.82
C ARG A 71 -8.48 20.33 -3.63
N GLY A 72 -8.93 20.23 -2.38
CA GLY A 72 -10.34 19.97 -2.07
C GLY A 72 -10.89 20.72 -0.86
N GLY A 73 -10.21 21.78 -0.42
CA GLY A 73 -10.53 22.48 0.82
C GLY A 73 -10.38 23.99 0.75
N GLU A 74 -10.67 24.60 -0.40
CA GLU A 74 -10.96 26.04 -0.47
C GLU A 74 -12.00 26.29 -1.56
N ARG A 75 -13.21 26.69 -1.14
CA ARG A 75 -14.20 27.58 -1.79
C ARG A 75 -15.63 27.03 -1.69
N GLY A 76 -16.49 27.81 -1.03
CA GLY A 76 -17.95 27.72 -1.11
C GLY A 76 -18.61 27.88 0.25
#